data_AF-A0A258KBY0-F1
#
_entry.id   AF-A0A258KBY0-F1
#
_cell.length_a   1.000
_cell.length_b   1.000
_cell.length_c   1.000
_cell.angle_alpha   90.00
_cell.angle_beta   90.00
_cell.angle_gamma   90.00
#
_symmetry.space_group_name_H-M   'P 1'
#
loop_
_entity.id
_entity.type
_entity.pdbx_description
1 polymer ?
#
loop_
_entity_poly.entity_id
_entity_poly.type
_entity_poly.pdbx_seq_one_letter_code
_entity_poly.pdbx_strand_id
1 'polypeptide(L)'
;HRMYHHVDWMWEFHKVHHSTKEMGFAALLRYHWMENIIYRTLEYIPLAMIGFGISDFFIVHIFTLVAGQLGHANLNIPLGKLKYLFNGPQMHLWHHAKHLPPSHPHGFNYGITLSVWDFIFRTNYWPSNDENLAVGLPDAEEFPEDFIGQNLEPFRRIFDKNNPNSTSS
;
A
#
# COMPACT_ATOMS: atom_id res chain seq x y z
N HIS A 1 -2.56 1.95 6.55
CA HIS A 1 -1.75 2.29 5.36
C HIS A 1 -0.69 3.35 5.59
N ARG A 2 -1.06 4.60 5.91
CA ARG A 2 -0.10 5.71 6.10
C ARG A 2 1.10 5.36 6.99
N MET A 3 0.90 4.63 8.09
CA MET A 3 1.99 4.19 8.98
C MET A 3 3.03 3.31 8.27
N TYR A 4 2.64 2.43 7.35
CA TYR A 4 3.57 1.62 6.57
C TYR A 4 4.52 2.46 5.72
N HIS A 5 4.11 3.66 5.34
CA HIS A 5 4.91 4.57 4.54
C HIS A 5 5.77 5.54 5.37
N HIS A 6 5.46 5.70 6.66
CA HIS A 6 6.12 6.68 7.54
C HIS A 6 6.97 6.05 8.63
N VAL A 7 6.77 4.77 8.93
CA VAL A 7 7.53 4.03 9.93
C VAL A 7 8.49 3.09 9.23
N ASP A 8 9.79 3.37 9.33
CA ASP A 8 10.86 2.67 8.60
C ASP A 8 10.75 1.15 8.62
N TRP A 9 10.57 0.54 9.80
CA TRP A 9 10.51 -0.91 9.89
C TRP A 9 9.21 -1.50 9.30
N MET A 10 8.11 -0.75 9.34
CA MET A 10 6.86 -1.17 8.69
C MET A 10 7.00 -1.08 7.17
N TRP A 11 7.72 -0.06 6.69
CA TRP A 11 8.00 0.13 5.27
C TRP A 11 8.75 -1.06 4.68
N GLU A 12 9.72 -1.64 5.39
CA GLU A 12 10.45 -2.82 4.90
C GLU A 12 9.52 -3.99 4.57
N PHE A 13 8.44 -4.21 5.34
CA PHE A 13 7.42 -5.20 4.99
C PHE A 13 6.60 -4.78 3.78
N HIS A 14 6.15 -3.52 3.77
CA HIS A 14 5.28 -2.99 2.72
C HIS A 14 5.96 -2.83 1.35
N LYS A 15 7.30 -2.80 1.31
CA LYS A 15 8.10 -2.87 0.08
C LYS A 15 7.77 -4.10 -0.75
N VAL A 16 7.37 -5.23 -0.15
CA VAL A 16 6.96 -6.42 -0.91
C VAL A 16 5.80 -6.07 -1.83
N HIS A 17 4.81 -5.33 -1.32
CA HIS A 17 3.68 -4.84 -2.10
C HIS A 17 4.10 -3.79 -3.14
N HIS A 18 4.90 -2.82 -2.74
CA HIS A 18 5.39 -1.78 -3.65
C HIS A 18 6.46 -2.23 -4.63
N SER A 19 7.01 -3.44 -4.51
CA SER A 19 7.99 -4.00 -5.46
C SER A 19 7.37 -4.46 -6.78
N THR A 20 6.06 -4.37 -6.93
CA THR A 20 5.38 -4.72 -8.19
C THR A 20 5.82 -3.80 -9.32
N LYS A 21 6.23 -4.38 -10.46
CA LYS A 21 6.65 -3.64 -11.66
C LYS A 21 5.49 -3.33 -12.61
N GLU A 22 4.35 -3.98 -12.38
CA GLU A 22 3.11 -3.81 -13.15
C GLU A 22 1.91 -3.83 -12.21
N MET A 23 0.86 -3.08 -12.55
CA MET A 23 -0.41 -3.13 -11.84
C MET A 23 -1.30 -4.24 -12.40
N GLY A 24 -2.00 -4.94 -11.51
CA GLY A 24 -2.96 -5.97 -11.89
C GLY A 24 -3.39 -6.81 -10.70
N PHE A 25 -4.18 -7.86 -10.96
CA PHE A 25 -4.71 -8.75 -9.93
C PHE A 25 -3.63 -9.34 -9.01
N ALA A 26 -2.48 -9.74 -9.60
CA ALA A 26 -1.37 -10.33 -8.86
C ALA A 26 -0.68 -9.33 -7.91
N ALA A 27 -0.70 -8.04 -8.25
CA ALA A 27 -0.09 -6.98 -7.43
C ALA A 27 -0.82 -6.83 -6.09
N LEU A 28 -2.16 -6.95 -6.06
CA LEU A 28 -2.92 -6.89 -4.80
C LEU A 28 -2.56 -8.05 -3.87
N LEU A 29 -2.26 -9.24 -4.41
CA LEU A 29 -1.97 -10.44 -3.62
C LEU A 29 -0.51 -10.51 -3.18
N ARG A 30 0.35 -9.63 -3.68
CA ARG A 30 1.74 -9.53 -3.32
C ARG A 30 1.88 -8.59 -2.13
N TYR A 31 1.98 -9.15 -0.93
CA TYR A 31 2.24 -8.41 0.31
C TYR A 31 2.93 -9.32 1.31
N HIS A 32 3.60 -8.72 2.30
CA HIS A 32 4.23 -9.49 3.36
C HIS A 32 3.20 -9.88 4.43
N TRP A 33 3.21 -11.12 4.93
CA TRP A 33 2.22 -11.60 5.91
C TRP A 33 2.19 -10.78 7.21
N MET A 34 3.32 -10.18 7.61
CA MET A 34 3.36 -9.27 8.77
C MET A 34 2.46 -8.04 8.59
N GLU A 35 2.25 -7.59 7.35
CA GLU A 35 1.32 -6.50 7.07
C GLU A 35 -0.10 -6.90 7.49
N ASN A 36 -0.51 -8.13 7.20
CA ASN A 36 -1.81 -8.65 7.62
C ASN A 36 -1.95 -8.70 9.14
N ILE A 37 -0.91 -9.07 9.88
CA ILE A 37 -0.97 -9.09 11.35
C ILE A 37 -1.24 -7.68 11.87
N ILE A 38 -0.42 -6.72 11.49
CA ILE A 38 -0.55 -5.34 11.95
C ILE A 38 -1.88 -4.73 11.49
N TYR A 39 -2.27 -4.89 10.22
CA TYR A 39 -3.54 -4.39 9.70
C TYR A 39 -4.74 -4.99 10.44
N ARG A 40 -4.82 -6.33 10.52
CA ARG A 40 -5.97 -7.01 11.09
C ARG A 40 -6.08 -6.79 12.59
N THR A 41 -4.97 -6.68 13.31
CA THR A 41 -5.00 -6.31 14.73
C THR A 41 -5.55 -4.91 14.93
N LEU A 42 -5.07 -3.92 14.16
CA LEU A 42 -5.54 -2.54 14.27
C LEU A 42 -6.98 -2.34 13.76
N GLU A 43 -7.43 -3.17 12.82
CA GLU A 43 -8.78 -3.15 12.29
C GLU A 43 -9.77 -3.86 13.22
N TYR A 44 -9.49 -5.11 13.61
CA TYR A 44 -10.47 -5.96 14.26
C TYR A 44 -10.65 -5.67 15.75
N ILE A 45 -9.60 -5.28 16.47
CA ILE A 45 -9.74 -4.99 17.90
C ILE A 45 -10.74 -3.84 18.12
N PRO A 46 -10.60 -2.66 17.48
CA PRO A 46 -11.56 -1.57 17.68
C PRO A 46 -12.98 -1.92 17.21
N LEU A 47 -13.11 -2.60 16.07
CA LEU A 47 -14.42 -2.98 15.54
C LEU A 47 -15.15 -3.97 16.46
N ALA A 48 -14.44 -4.98 16.99
CA ALA A 48 -15.01 -5.90 17.96
C ALA A 48 -15.42 -5.18 19.26
N MET A 49 -14.64 -4.19 19.71
CA MET A 49 -14.96 -3.39 20.90
C MET A 49 -16.25 -2.56 20.77
N ILE A 50 -16.62 -2.15 19.55
CA ILE A 50 -17.87 -1.40 19.29
C ILE A 50 -19.03 -2.31 18.85
N GLY A 51 -18.88 -3.63 18.99
CA GLY A 51 -19.96 -4.60 18.80
C GLY A 51 -20.15 -5.09 17.36
N PHE A 52 -19.16 -4.96 16.47
CA PHE A 52 -19.24 -5.59 15.15
C PHE A 52 -19.31 -7.11 15.29
N GLY A 53 -20.33 -7.71 14.69
CA GLY A 53 -20.48 -9.16 14.59
C GLY A 53 -19.66 -9.74 13.44
N ILE A 54 -19.44 -11.06 13.48
CA ILE A 54 -18.74 -11.80 12.42
C ILE A 54 -19.35 -11.55 11.03
N SER A 55 -20.68 -11.45 10.94
CA SER A 55 -21.38 -11.14 9.69
C SER A 55 -21.02 -9.77 9.12
N ASP A 56 -20.92 -8.75 9.98
CA ASP A 56 -20.59 -7.37 9.57
C ASP A 56 -19.17 -7.33 9.01
N PHE A 57 -18.25 -8.04 9.65
CA PHE A 57 -16.88 -8.20 9.16
C PHE A 57 -16.83 -8.84 7.78
N PHE A 58 -17.60 -9.90 7.52
CA PHE A 58 -17.61 -10.52 6.19
C PHE A 58 -18.09 -9.56 5.11
N ILE A 59 -19.14 -8.77 5.38
CA ILE A 59 -19.67 -7.78 4.44
C ILE A 59 -18.61 -6.72 4.14
N VAL A 60 -18.01 -6.14 5.19
CA VAL A 60 -16.96 -5.12 5.04
C VAL A 60 -15.76 -5.70 4.31
N HIS A 61 -15.32 -6.91 4.66
CA HIS A 61 -14.16 -7.55 4.06
C HIS A 61 -14.35 -7.78 2.56
N ILE A 62 -15.49 -8.35 2.14
CA ILE A 62 -15.81 -8.57 0.72
C ILE A 62 -15.84 -7.23 -0.02
N PHE A 63 -16.48 -6.22 0.54
CA PHE A 63 -16.53 -4.89 -0.06
C PHE A 63 -15.13 -4.29 -0.23
N THR A 64 -14.29 -4.33 0.80
CA THR A 64 -12.91 -3.83 0.73
C THR A 64 -12.04 -4.62 -0.23
N LEU A 65 -12.26 -5.93 -0.36
CA LEU A 65 -11.53 -6.78 -1.29
C LEU A 65 -11.87 -6.40 -2.74
N VAL A 66 -13.15 -6.21 -3.04
CA VAL A 66 -13.59 -5.77 -4.38
C VAL A 66 -13.06 -4.37 -4.68
N ALA A 67 -13.14 -3.43 -3.73
CA ALA A 67 -12.60 -2.09 -3.92
C ALA A 67 -11.08 -2.11 -4.13
N GLY A 68 -10.33 -2.90 -3.36
CA GLY A 68 -8.89 -3.06 -3.51
C GLY A 68 -8.51 -3.67 -4.86
N GLN A 69 -9.25 -4.68 -5.34
CA GLN A 69 -9.07 -5.25 -6.68
C GLN A 69 -9.34 -4.22 -7.78
N LEU A 70 -10.40 -3.42 -7.65
CA LEU A 70 -10.70 -2.34 -8.58
C LEU A 70 -9.57 -1.29 -8.59
N GLY A 71 -9.04 -0.92 -7.43
CA GLY A 71 -7.90 -0.01 -7.30
C GLY A 71 -6.64 -0.51 -8.01
N HIS A 72 -6.41 -1.82 -8.07
CA HIS A 72 -5.25 -2.40 -8.78
C HIS A 72 -5.54 -2.75 -10.24
N ALA A 73 -6.76 -2.55 -10.71
CA ALA A 73 -7.08 -2.79 -12.10
C ALA A 73 -6.28 -1.82 -12.98
N ASN A 74 -5.61 -2.33 -14.02
CA ASN A 74 -4.95 -1.48 -15.02
C ASN A 74 -6.01 -0.89 -15.98
N LEU A 75 -6.92 -0.08 -15.43
CA LEU A 75 -8.07 0.49 -16.12
C LEU A 75 -8.18 1.99 -15.82
N ASN A 76 -8.54 2.76 -16.83
CA ASN A 76 -8.82 4.18 -16.66
C ASN A 76 -10.31 4.43 -16.44
N ILE A 77 -10.70 4.47 -15.16
CA ILE A 77 -12.09 4.71 -14.74
C ILE A 77 -12.21 6.13 -14.16
N PRO A 78 -12.68 7.13 -14.93
CA PRO A 78 -12.81 8.49 -14.42
C PRO A 78 -13.97 8.59 -13.42
N LEU A 79 -13.66 8.58 -12.12
CA LEU A 79 -14.68 8.63 -11.04
C LEU A 79 -15.40 9.98 -10.92
N GLY A 80 -14.97 11.03 -11.64
CA GLY A 80 -15.59 12.35 -11.58
C GLY A 80 -15.59 12.92 -10.16
N LYS A 81 -16.76 13.21 -9.60
CA LYS A 81 -16.91 13.69 -8.21
C LYS A 81 -16.78 12.57 -7.17
N LEU A 82 -16.98 11.31 -7.55
CA LEU A 82 -16.86 10.18 -6.62
C LEU A 82 -15.43 9.98 -6.13
N LYS A 83 -14.43 10.53 -6.84
CA LYS A 83 -13.02 10.50 -6.43
C LYS A 83 -12.78 11.15 -5.06
N TYR A 84 -13.66 12.03 -4.57
CA TYR A 84 -13.53 12.63 -3.24
C TYR A 84 -13.95 11.68 -2.12
N LEU A 85 -14.64 10.60 -2.46
CA LEU A 85 -15.09 9.59 -1.50
C LEU A 85 -14.35 8.27 -1.69
N PHE A 86 -14.22 7.79 -2.94
CA PHE A 86 -13.63 6.51 -3.28
C PHE A 86 -12.27 6.66 -3.97
N ASN A 87 -11.34 5.78 -3.64
CA ASN A 87 -10.10 5.63 -4.37
C ASN A 87 -10.36 4.82 -5.65
N GLY A 88 -9.93 5.39 -6.79
CA GLY A 88 -10.06 4.78 -8.10
C GLY A 88 -8.73 4.20 -8.60
N PRO A 89 -8.76 3.44 -9.70
CA PRO A 89 -7.57 2.78 -10.22
C PRO A 89 -6.39 3.72 -10.47
N GLN A 90 -6.65 4.93 -10.97
CA GLN A 90 -5.60 5.91 -11.27
C GLN A 90 -4.97 6.47 -10.00
N MET A 91 -5.77 6.76 -8.98
CA MET A 91 -5.24 7.26 -7.70
C MET A 91 -4.39 6.19 -7.02
N HIS A 92 -4.81 4.93 -7.09
CA HIS A 92 -4.05 3.80 -6.55
C HIS A 92 -2.82 3.43 -7.42
N LEU A 93 -2.88 3.55 -8.74
CA LEU A 93 -1.70 3.47 -9.62
C LEU A 93 -0.64 4.50 -9.18
N TRP A 94 -1.05 5.74 -8.96
CA TRP A 94 -0.19 6.80 -8.46
C TRP A 94 0.38 6.48 -7.07
N HIS A 95 -0.40 5.85 -6.18
CA HIS A 95 0.13 5.38 -4.89
C HIS A 95 1.37 4.48 -5.04
N HIS A 96 1.44 3.69 -6.11
CA HIS A 96 2.56 2.81 -6.44
C HIS A 96 3.67 3.47 -7.28
N ALA A 97 3.60 4.78 -7.53
CA ALA A 97 4.58 5.48 -8.34
C ALA A 97 6.02 5.22 -7.84
N LYS A 98 6.90 4.82 -8.77
CA LYS A 98 8.32 4.56 -8.48
C LYS A 98 9.03 5.79 -7.94
N HIS A 99 8.64 6.97 -8.40
CA HIS A 99 9.28 8.23 -8.04
C HIS A 99 8.33 9.13 -7.26
N LEU A 100 8.78 9.56 -6.09
CA LEU A 100 8.03 10.44 -5.20
C LEU A 100 8.42 11.90 -5.45
N PRO A 101 7.44 12.83 -5.55
CA PRO A 101 7.74 14.24 -5.66
C PRO A 101 8.25 14.79 -4.32
N PRO A 102 9.04 15.88 -4.30
CA PRO A 102 9.51 16.50 -3.06
C PRO A 102 8.39 16.94 -2.10
N SER A 103 7.18 17.20 -2.63
CA SER A 103 6.01 17.55 -1.82
C SER A 103 5.45 16.38 -1.00
N HIS A 104 5.78 15.14 -1.35
CA HIS A 104 5.25 13.92 -0.74
C HIS A 104 6.36 12.87 -0.56
N PRO A 105 7.37 13.13 0.28
CA PRO A 105 8.55 12.27 0.41
C PRO A 105 8.26 10.88 0.99
N HIS A 106 7.10 10.69 1.59
CA HIS A 106 6.63 9.43 2.16
C HIS A 106 5.45 8.83 1.39
N GLY A 107 5.21 9.24 0.14
CA GLY A 107 4.07 8.75 -0.64
C GLY A 107 2.80 9.58 -0.47
N PHE A 108 1.72 9.07 -1.05
CA PHE A 108 0.44 9.77 -1.23
C PHE A 108 -0.68 8.77 -1.55
N ASN A 109 -1.94 9.21 -1.56
CA ASN A 109 -3.13 8.38 -1.84
C ASN A 109 -3.21 7.10 -0.97
N TYR A 110 -3.13 7.25 0.34
CA TYR A 110 -3.07 6.13 1.29
C TYR A 110 -4.42 5.45 1.55
N GLY A 111 -5.54 6.05 1.15
CA GLY A 111 -6.86 5.47 1.35
C GLY A 111 -7.13 4.36 0.36
N ILE A 112 -7.08 3.08 0.77
CA ILE A 112 -7.29 1.93 -0.15
C ILE A 112 -8.68 1.95 -0.80
N THR A 113 -9.73 2.12 0.02
CA THR A 113 -11.12 2.17 -0.46
C THR A 113 -11.64 3.60 -0.50
N LEU A 114 -11.40 4.35 0.57
CA LEU A 114 -11.95 5.69 0.76
C LEU A 114 -10.85 6.74 0.66
N SER A 115 -10.85 7.48 -0.44
CA SER A 115 -9.92 8.60 -0.69
C SER A 115 -10.26 9.84 0.12
N VAL A 116 -11.44 9.89 0.77
CA VAL A 116 -11.85 11.03 1.62
C VAL A 116 -10.78 11.40 2.65
N TRP A 117 -10.10 10.40 3.20
CA TRP A 117 -9.01 10.60 4.14
C TRP A 117 -7.83 11.35 3.50
N ASP A 118 -7.49 11.04 2.26
CA ASP A 118 -6.42 11.72 1.54
C ASP A 118 -6.74 13.18 1.26
N PHE A 119 -8.00 13.51 1.01
CA PHE A 119 -8.43 14.91 0.86
C PHE A 119 -8.42 15.66 2.20
N ILE A 120 -8.88 15.02 3.28
CA ILE A 120 -8.88 15.62 4.62
C ILE A 120 -7.45 15.92 5.08
N PHE A 121 -6.54 14.96 4.90
CA PHE A 121 -5.15 15.07 5.34
C PHE A 121 -4.21 15.68 4.29
N ARG A 122 -4.74 16.08 3.12
CA ARG A 122 -4.00 16.65 2.00
C ARG A 122 -2.83 15.76 1.52
N THR A 123 -3.08 14.46 1.49
CA THR A 123 -2.15 13.45 0.96
C THR A 123 -2.57 12.94 -0.41
N ASN A 124 -3.58 13.55 -1.04
CA ASN A 124 -4.00 13.21 -2.39
C ASN A 124 -3.03 13.78 -3.44
N TYR A 125 -2.58 12.96 -4.39
CA TYR A 125 -1.68 13.37 -5.46
C TYR A 125 -1.85 12.49 -6.71
N TRP A 126 -2.24 13.09 -7.84
CA TRP A 126 -2.25 12.44 -9.15
C TRP A 126 -2.16 13.54 -10.24
N PRO A 127 -0.97 13.87 -10.76
CA PRO A 127 -0.79 15.00 -11.67
C PRO A 127 -1.24 14.71 -13.11
N SER A 128 -1.35 13.44 -13.49
CA SER A 128 -1.82 13.03 -14.83
C SER A 128 -2.61 11.71 -14.76
N ASN A 129 -3.24 11.33 -15.87
CA ASN A 129 -3.90 10.03 -16.03
C ASN A 129 -3.03 9.07 -16.87
N ASP A 130 -1.70 9.14 -16.73
CA ASP A 130 -0.80 8.26 -17.45
C ASP A 130 -0.89 6.83 -16.89
N GLU A 131 -1.44 5.92 -17.69
CA GLU A 131 -1.59 4.50 -17.36
C GLU A 131 -0.25 3.75 -17.44
N ASN A 132 0.75 4.31 -18.13
CA ASN A 132 2.09 3.73 -18.24
C ASN A 132 3.07 4.28 -17.20
N LEU A 133 2.55 4.87 -16.13
CA LEU A 133 3.35 5.36 -15.01
C LEU A 133 4.27 4.24 -14.51
N ALA A 134 5.57 4.54 -14.40
CA ALA A 134 6.52 3.63 -13.80
C ALA A 134 6.15 3.38 -12.34
N VAL A 135 5.82 2.13 -12.00
CA VAL A 135 5.56 1.66 -10.64
C VAL A 135 6.71 0.79 -10.14
N GLY A 136 6.77 0.60 -8.83
CA GLY A 136 7.77 -0.24 -8.20
C GLY A 136 8.60 0.49 -7.16
N LEU A 137 9.69 -0.15 -6.72
CA LEU A 137 10.68 0.49 -5.86
C LEU A 137 11.73 1.23 -6.70
N PRO A 138 12.25 2.38 -6.22
CA PRO A 138 13.42 3.02 -6.83
C PRO A 138 14.61 2.07 -6.95
N ASP A 139 14.83 1.26 -5.90
CA ASP A 139 15.90 0.26 -5.69
C ASP A 139 15.43 -1.17 -5.98
N ALA A 140 14.54 -1.34 -6.98
CA ALA A 140 13.93 -2.63 -7.27
C ALA A 140 14.94 -3.75 -7.60
N GLU A 141 16.12 -3.40 -8.13
CA GLU A 141 17.19 -4.35 -8.44
C GLU A 141 17.82 -4.99 -7.19
N GLU A 142 17.71 -4.33 -6.03
CA GLU A 142 18.24 -4.81 -4.74
C GLU A 142 17.20 -5.61 -3.94
N PHE A 143 15.95 -5.69 -4.42
CA PHE A 143 14.86 -6.36 -3.72
C PHE A 143 14.62 -7.77 -4.29
N PRO A 144 14.49 -8.81 -3.45
CA PRO A 144 14.34 -10.18 -3.94
C PRO A 144 13.07 -10.38 -4.78
N GLU A 145 13.17 -11.15 -5.86
CA GLU A 145 12.04 -11.49 -6.72
C GLU A 145 11.35 -12.80 -6.31
N ASP A 146 12.04 -13.68 -5.60
CA ASP A 146 11.49 -14.94 -5.13
C ASP A 146 10.71 -14.81 -3.81
N PHE A 147 9.79 -15.75 -3.58
CA PHE A 147 8.93 -15.75 -2.41
C PHE A 147 9.70 -15.80 -1.09
N ILE A 148 10.76 -16.62 -1.01
CA ILE A 148 11.52 -16.80 0.23
C ILE A 148 12.27 -15.50 0.55
N GLY A 149 12.96 -14.94 -0.44
CA GLY A 149 13.64 -13.66 -0.33
C GLY A 149 12.71 -12.54 0.12
N GLN A 150 11.52 -12.41 -0.48
CA GLN A 150 10.55 -11.37 -0.10
C GLN A 150 10.03 -11.49 1.34
N ASN A 151 10.05 -12.70 1.92
CA ASN A 151 9.61 -12.93 3.29
C ASN A 151 10.73 -12.84 4.33
N LEU A 152 12.00 -12.92 3.92
CA LEU A 152 13.15 -12.85 4.82
C LEU A 152 13.86 -11.50 4.79
N GLU A 153 13.94 -10.87 3.61
CA GLU A 153 14.65 -9.61 3.40
C GLU A 153 14.13 -8.46 4.28
N PRO A 154 12.80 -8.28 4.48
CA PRO A 154 12.31 -7.25 5.39
C PRO A 154 12.88 -7.38 6.80
N PHE A 155 12.95 -8.60 7.35
CA PHE A 155 13.54 -8.84 8.66
C PHE A 155 15.03 -8.52 8.66
N ARG A 156 15.78 -8.98 7.65
CA ARG A 156 17.21 -8.69 7.52
C ARG A 156 17.47 -7.19 7.51
N ARG A 157 16.78 -6.42 6.67
CA ARG A 157 16.92 -4.96 6.58
C ARG A 157 16.57 -4.27 7.91
N ILE A 158 15.53 -4.72 8.62
CA ILE A 158 15.16 -4.17 9.94
C ILE A 158 16.27 -4.44 10.98
N PHE A 159 16.83 -5.64 11.04
CA PHE A 159 17.85 -5.97 12.04
C PHE A 159 19.23 -5.36 11.71
N ASP A 160 19.61 -5.31 10.43
CA ASP A 160 20.88 -4.72 9.98
C ASP A 160 20.91 -3.20 10.23
N LYS A 161 19.81 -2.50 9.93
CA LYS A 161 19.70 -1.04 10.13
C LYS A 161 19.74 -0.64 11.61
N ASN A 162 19.37 -1.56 12.51
CA ASN A 162 19.42 -1.37 13.95
C ASN A 162 20.72 -1.88 14.60
N ASN A 163 21.65 -2.44 13.81
CA ASN A 163 22.95 -2.89 14.29
C ASN A 163 23.97 -1.74 14.18
N PRO A 164 24.50 -1.20 15.30
CA PRO A 164 25.47 -0.10 15.25
C PRO A 164 26.81 -0.48 14.59
N ASN A 165 27.05 -1.77 14.34
CA ASN A 165 28.25 -2.29 13.69
C ASN A 165 28.01 -2.69 12.22
N SER A 166 26.82 -2.49 11.64
CA SER A 166 26.59 -2.75 10.22
C SER A 166 27.24 -1.63 9.39
N THR A 167 28.39 -1.93 8.79
CA THR A 167 28.95 -1.05 7.76
C THR A 167 28.07 -1.16 6.54
N SER A 168 27.42 -0.05 6.15
CA SER A 168 26.73 0.07 4.86
C SER A 168 27.72 -0.21 3.73
N SER A 169 27.60 -1.38 3.11
CA SER A 169 28.31 -1.77 1.88
C SER A 169 27.46 -1.45 0.67
#